data_AF-A0A2A4RMU2-F1
#
_entry.id   AF-A0A2A4RMU2-F1
#
_cell.length_a   1.000
_cell.length_b   1.000
_cell.length_c   1.000
_cell.angle_alpha   90.00
_cell.angle_beta   90.00
_cell.angle_gamma   90.00
#
_symmetry.space_group_name_H-M   'P 1'
#
loop_
_entity.id
_entity.type
_entity.pdbx_description
1 polymer ?
#
loop_
_entity_poly.entity_id
_entity_poly.type
_entity_poly.pdbx_seq_one_letter_code
_entity_poly.pdbx_strand_id
1 'polypeptide(L)'
;MALKRKRTMHYRREAVAIEHTDFYPYLLKHFEAMKVRGYSPETLIRRESDIRRFIGWCDERSLNHPNQITKPTLESYQRHLHYYR
;
A
#
# COMPACT_ATOMS: atom_id res chain seq x y z
N MET A 1 -15.31 18.81 22.82
CA MET A 1 -14.38 17.97 22.04
C MET A 1 -14.76 18.05 20.57
N ALA A 2 -13.92 18.66 19.72
CA ALA A 2 -14.22 18.75 18.29
C ALA A 2 -14.04 17.36 17.64
N LEU A 3 -15.14 16.71 17.29
CA LEU A 3 -15.13 15.55 16.40
C LEU A 3 -14.55 16.01 15.06
N LYS A 4 -13.24 15.77 14.83
CA LYS A 4 -12.58 15.99 13.54
C LYS A 4 -13.45 15.29 12.49
N ARG A 5 -14.11 16.06 11.61
CA ARG A 5 -14.83 15.54 10.45
C ARG A 5 -13.91 14.52 9.77
N LYS A 6 -14.31 13.24 9.71
CA LYS A 6 -13.60 12.23 8.92
C LYS A 6 -13.59 12.74 7.50
N ARG A 7 -12.42 13.17 7.04
CA ARG A 7 -12.19 13.63 5.68
C ARG A 7 -12.46 12.43 4.77
N THR A 8 -13.66 12.37 4.18
CA THR A 8 -14.06 11.32 3.26
C THR A 8 -13.28 11.51 1.97
N MET A 9 -12.21 10.73 1.80
CA MET A 9 -11.52 10.61 0.51
C MET A 9 -12.46 9.88 -0.45
N HIS A 10 -13.14 10.64 -1.32
CA HIS A 10 -14.08 10.13 -2.31
C HIS A 10 -13.41 9.59 -3.59
N TYR A 11 -12.08 9.59 -3.65
CA TYR A 11 -11.36 9.05 -4.80
C TYR A 11 -10.91 7.62 -4.52
N ARG A 12 -11.46 6.67 -5.28
CA ARG A 12 -10.98 5.29 -5.35
C ARG A 12 -9.80 5.29 -6.31
N ARG A 13 -8.58 5.16 -5.78
CA ARG A 13 -7.36 5.06 -6.61
C ARG A 13 -7.46 3.83 -7.51
N GLU A 14 -7.04 3.97 -8.76
CA GLU A 14 -6.98 2.84 -9.68
C GLU A 14 -6.03 1.77 -9.13
N ALA A 15 -6.40 0.51 -9.34
CA ALA A 15 -5.58 -0.60 -8.90
C ALA A 15 -4.32 -0.66 -9.76
N VAL A 16 -3.16 -0.42 -9.15
CA VAL A 16 -1.89 -0.66 -9.82
C VAL A 16 -1.77 -2.17 -10.07
N ALA A 17 -1.51 -2.53 -11.33
CA ALA A 17 -1.20 -3.90 -11.72
C ALA A 17 0.17 -4.26 -11.14
N ILE A 18 0.18 -5.17 -10.18
CA ILE A 18 1.38 -5.61 -9.45
C ILE A 18 1.53 -7.13 -9.46
N GLU A 19 0.64 -7.81 -10.19
CA GLU A 19 0.49 -9.26 -10.22
C GLU A 19 1.73 -9.96 -10.79
N HIS A 20 2.52 -9.25 -11.61
CA HIS A 20 3.79 -9.71 -12.16
C HIS A 20 4.97 -9.61 -11.18
N THR A 21 4.79 -8.98 -10.02
CA THR A 21 5.86 -8.78 -9.03
C THR A 21 5.87 -9.88 -7.96
N ASP A 22 7.04 -10.17 -7.39
CA ASP A 22 7.15 -11.13 -6.28
C ASP A 22 6.50 -10.63 -4.99
N PHE A 23 6.06 -9.38 -4.91
CA PHE A 23 5.34 -8.85 -3.75
C PHE A 23 3.90 -9.34 -3.67
N TYR A 24 3.30 -9.74 -4.79
CA TYR A 24 1.88 -10.07 -4.85
C TYR A 24 1.48 -11.23 -3.89
N PRO A 25 2.22 -12.34 -3.81
CA PRO A 25 1.94 -13.39 -2.82
C PRO A 25 2.02 -12.91 -1.36
N TYR A 26 2.93 -11.98 -1.06
CA TYR A 26 3.06 -11.42 0.30
C TYR A 26 1.89 -10.48 0.64
N LEU A 27 1.39 -9.72 -0.35
CA LEU A 27 0.18 -8.92 -0.20
C LEU A 27 -1.02 -9.81 0.15
N LEU A 28 -1.21 -10.91 -0.58
CA LEU A 28 -2.32 -11.85 -0.32
C LEU A 28 -2.24 -12.43 1.10
N LYS A 29 -1.05 -12.90 1.52
CA LYS A 29 -0.83 -13.41 2.89
C LYS A 29 -1.11 -12.35 3.95
N HIS A 30 -0.67 -11.11 3.75
CA HIS A 30 -0.95 -10.01 4.67
C HIS A 30 -2.47 -9.75 4.77
N PHE A 31 -3.16 -9.78 3.63
CA PHE A 31 -4.60 -9.54 3.55
C PHE A 31 -5.41 -10.64 4.25
N GLU A 32 -5.03 -11.90 4.06
CA GLU A 32 -5.60 -13.04 4.77
C GLU A 32 -5.41 -12.90 6.29
N ALA A 33 -4.19 -12.58 6.73
CA ALA A 33 -3.91 -12.36 8.15
C ALA A 33 -4.76 -11.22 8.74
N MET A 34 -5.04 -10.17 7.97
CA MET A 34 -5.96 -9.10 8.40
C MET A 34 -7.42 -9.58 8.44
N LYS A 35 -7.87 -10.37 7.47
CA LYS A 35 -9.23 -10.93 7.51
C LYS A 35 -9.47 -11.77 8.77
N VAL A 36 -8.53 -12.66 9.10
CA VAL A 36 -8.61 -13.51 10.30
C VAL A 36 -8.64 -12.68 11.60
N ARG A 37 -7.96 -11.52 11.62
CA ARG A 37 -7.97 -10.58 12.76
C ARG A 37 -9.25 -9.73 12.85
N GLY A 38 -10.20 -9.88 11.94
CA GLY A 38 -11.49 -9.17 11.98
C GLY A 38 -11.44 -7.70 11.58
N TYR A 39 -10.45 -7.28 10.76
CA TYR A 39 -10.43 -5.91 10.23
C TYR A 39 -11.64 -5.66 9.31
N SER A 40 -12.21 -4.44 9.36
CA SER A 40 -13.36 -4.09 8.52
C SER A 40 -13.03 -4.14 7.02
N PRO A 41 -14.01 -4.46 6.14
CA PRO A 41 -13.79 -4.50 4.68
C PRO A 41 -13.26 -3.18 4.12
N GLU A 42 -13.75 -2.06 4.65
CA GLU A 42 -13.26 -0.73 4.30
C GLU A 42 -11.78 -0.51 4.66
N THR A 43 -11.34 -1.03 5.82
CA THR A 43 -9.93 -0.96 6.23
C THR A 43 -9.06 -1.81 5.33
N LEU A 44 -9.54 -3.01 4.98
CA LEU A 44 -8.89 -3.92 4.06
C LEU A 44 -8.67 -3.27 2.69
N ILE A 45 -9.72 -2.71 2.08
CA ILE A 45 -9.63 -2.04 0.77
C ILE A 45 -8.62 -0.89 0.80
N ARG A 46 -8.69 -0.01 1.83
CA ARG A 46 -7.74 1.10 1.97
C ARG A 46 -6.31 0.60 2.09
N ARG A 47 -6.08 -0.42 2.91
CA ARG A 47 -4.77 -1.02 3.13
C ARG A 47 -4.22 -1.66 1.86
N GLU A 48 -5.05 -2.38 1.10
CA GLU A 48 -4.67 -2.96 -0.18
C GLU A 48 -4.25 -1.88 -1.17
N SER A 49 -5.04 -0.80 -1.30
CA SER A 49 -4.70 0.32 -2.18
C SER A 49 -3.36 0.99 -1.81
N ASP A 50 -3.09 1.18 -0.52
CA ASP A 50 -1.84 1.79 -0.06
C ASP A 50 -0.62 0.89 -0.33
N ILE A 51 -0.75 -0.42 -0.16
CA ILE A 51 0.33 -1.38 -0.43
C ILE A 51 0.55 -1.55 -1.94
N ARG A 52 -0.52 -1.65 -2.75
CA ARG A 52 -0.41 -1.68 -4.22
C ARG A 52 0.32 -0.47 -4.77
N ARG A 53 0.06 0.72 -4.21
CA ARG A 53 0.76 1.94 -4.57
C ARG A 53 2.26 1.86 -4.26
N PHE A 54 2.63 1.32 -3.10
CA PHE A 54 4.04 1.12 -2.75
C PHE A 54 4.73 0.15 -3.72
N ILE A 55 4.09 -0.99 -4.00
CA ILE A 55 4.64 -1.99 -4.92
C ILE A 55 4.77 -1.43 -6.33
N GLY A 56 3.78 -0.67 -6.83
CA GLY A 56 3.88 0.05 -8.09
C GLY A 56 5.07 1.01 -8.15
N TRP A 57 5.27 1.79 -7.09
CA TRP A 57 6.41 2.70 -6.99
C TRP A 57 7.77 1.97 -6.98
N CYS A 58 7.81 0.76 -6.41
CA CYS A 58 8.97 -0.12 -6.46
C CYS A 58 9.20 -0.72 -7.85
N ASP A 59 8.13 -1.16 -8.52
CA ASP A 59 8.17 -1.73 -9.88
C ASP A 59 8.72 -0.73 -10.90
N GLU A 60 8.30 0.54 -10.83
CA GLU A 60 8.87 1.65 -11.63
C GLU A 60 10.38 1.83 -11.47
N ARG A 61 10.97 1.31 -10.38
CA ARG A 61 12.40 1.38 -10.04
C ARG A 61 13.10 0.04 -10.22
N SER A 62 12.43 -0.95 -10.83
CA SER A 62 12.92 -2.32 -10.99
C SER A 62 13.24 -3.01 -9.66
N LEU A 63 12.58 -2.57 -8.57
CA LEU A 63 12.67 -3.20 -7.26
C LEU A 63 11.54 -4.23 -7.17
N ASN A 64 11.76 -5.41 -7.77
CA ASN A 64 10.72 -6.43 -7.93
C ASN A 64 10.76 -7.50 -6.85
N HIS A 65 11.84 -7.57 -6.07
CA HIS A 65 12.03 -8.57 -5.02
C HIS A 65 11.96 -7.96 -3.62
N PRO A 66 11.27 -8.60 -2.65
CA PRO A 66 11.20 -8.12 -1.27
C PRO A 66 12.56 -7.92 -0.59
N ASN A 67 13.55 -8.73 -0.94
CA ASN A 67 14.90 -8.68 -0.35
C ASN A 67 15.69 -7.41 -0.75
N GLN A 68 15.27 -6.74 -1.82
CA GLN A 68 15.87 -5.47 -2.26
C GLN A 68 15.34 -4.27 -1.47
N ILE A 69 14.29 -4.48 -0.67
CA ILE A 69 13.71 -3.40 0.14
C ILE A 69 14.59 -3.16 1.35
N THR A 70 15.28 -2.02 1.32
CA THR A 70 16.13 -1.56 2.40
C THR A 70 15.51 -0.35 3.11
N LYS A 71 16.05 0.04 4.26
CA LYS A 71 15.62 1.26 4.97
C LYS A 71 15.68 2.51 4.07
N PRO A 72 16.76 2.77 3.31
CA PRO A 72 16.81 3.89 2.36
C PRO A 72 15.68 3.87 1.31
N THR A 73 15.27 2.68 0.84
CA THR A 73 14.13 2.54 -0.09
C THR A 73 12.85 3.05 0.54
N LEU A 74 12.59 2.69 1.80
CA LEU A 74 11.39 3.13 2.54
C LEU A 74 11.41 4.64 2.80
N GLU A 75 12.55 5.22 3.15
CA GLU A 75 12.69 6.66 3.36
C GLU A 75 12.49 7.44 2.04
N SER A 76 12.97 6.90 0.93
CA SER A 76 12.73 7.46 -0.40
C SER A 76 11.24 7.42 -0.77
N TYR A 77 10.55 6.33 -0.46
CA TYR A 77 9.10 6.25 -0.66
C TYR A 77 8.33 7.24 0.22
N GLN A 78 8.72 7.40 1.49
CA GLN A 78 8.12 8.41 2.38
C GLN A 78 8.30 9.83 1.84
N ARG A 79 9.50 10.18 1.35
CA ARG A 79 9.73 11.46 0.67
C ARG A 79 8.84 11.61 -0.56
N HIS A 80 8.74 10.57 -1.39
CA HIS A 80 7.85 10.58 -2.54
C HIS A 80 6.39 10.85 -2.14
N LEU A 81 5.87 10.18 -1.10
CA LEU A 81 4.52 10.42 -0.59
C LEU A 81 4.32 11.84 -0.03
N HIS A 82 5.38 12.44 0.52
CA HIS A 82 5.34 13.82 1.00
C HIS A 82 5.20 14.83 -0.14
N TYR A 83 5.93 14.63 -1.25
CA TYR A 83 5.86 15.53 -2.41
C TYR A 83 4.64 15.30 -3.30
N TYR A 84 4.04 14.11 -3.28
CA TYR A 84 2.85 13.77 -4.06
C TYR A 84 1.54 14.33 -3.48
N ARG A 85 1.58 15.01 -2.33
CA ARG A 85 0.38 15.40 -1.55
C ARG A 85 -0.30 16.67 -2.02
#